data_AF-A0A6D2IQT5-F1
#
_entry.id   AF-A0A6D2IQT5-F1
#
_cell.length_a   1.000
_cell.length_b   1.000
_cell.length_c   1.000
_cell.angle_alpha   90.00
_cell.angle_beta   90.00
_cell.angle_gamma   90.00
#
_symmetry.space_group_name_H-M   'P 1'
#
loop_
_entity.id
_entity.type
_entity.pdbx_description
1 polymer ?
#
loop_
_entity_poly.entity_id
_entity_poly.type
_entity_poly.pdbx_seq_one_letter_code
_entity_poly.pdbx_strand_id
1 'polypeptide(L)'
;MVDPGVHAYAAMALLELAKHLDSALYYRKAKKAAESNLSFLASFDRLSLDEEDTKRTLESVLQVAESKILLGVTGKISEPNVREAENVRVVDAVAGKRLKSYWAGMGAESKKKFLRVSIAELTSYVEGLFGREGEEEWEQVLDSARRNKKWRFWMCRTCSLKFFHHKKFKNHLEQAHAAKFKPSTTKHMAQRVDEVWAGMLSSAAAEWEPVDTVAAGEMIKTRLELVKAFVYENGWSRDWPLAADGERRKLLKQIQLLLVLLRERKILSCGVRDWMMLFVIM
;
A
#
# COMPACT_ATOMS: atom_id res chain seq x y z
N MET A 1 -4.66 -16.51 19.41
CA MET A 1 -5.55 -15.98 18.38
C MET A 1 -4.71 -15.09 17.49
N VAL A 2 -4.71 -15.34 16.18
CA VAL A 2 -3.98 -14.55 15.20
C VAL A 2 -4.81 -13.28 14.96
N ASP A 3 -4.22 -12.11 15.16
CA ASP A 3 -4.84 -10.83 14.79
C ASP A 3 -5.12 -10.85 13.28
N PRO A 4 -6.38 -10.78 12.84
CA PRO A 4 -6.74 -10.81 11.43
C PRO A 4 -6.28 -9.55 10.67
N GLY A 5 -5.70 -8.56 11.35
CA GLY A 5 -5.14 -7.35 10.74
C GLY A 5 -6.20 -6.39 10.22
N VAL A 6 -7.45 -6.57 10.63
CA VAL A 6 -8.56 -5.68 10.26
C VAL A 6 -8.52 -4.46 11.16
N HIS A 7 -8.32 -3.30 10.56
CA HIS A 7 -8.24 -2.05 11.31
C HIS A 7 -9.04 -0.95 10.63
N ALA A 8 -9.64 -0.07 11.43
CA ALA A 8 -10.39 1.07 10.94
C ALA A 8 -9.50 2.24 10.44
N TYR A 9 -8.18 2.16 10.58
CA TYR A 9 -7.25 3.27 10.31
C TYR A 9 -7.41 3.87 8.91
N ALA A 10 -7.54 3.05 7.87
CA ALA A 10 -7.68 3.54 6.50
C ALA A 10 -8.99 4.32 6.31
N ALA A 11 -10.11 3.78 6.82
CA ALA A 11 -11.42 4.42 6.72
C ALA A 11 -11.46 5.72 7.54
N MET A 12 -10.89 5.72 8.76
CA MET A 12 -10.79 6.92 9.61
C MET A 12 -9.90 8.00 9.00
N ALA A 13 -8.73 7.65 8.46
CA ALA A 13 -7.84 8.62 7.84
C ALA A 13 -8.48 9.26 6.59
N LEU A 14 -9.21 8.48 5.79
CA LEU A 14 -9.96 9.00 4.65
C LEU A 14 -11.12 9.89 5.07
N LEU A 15 -11.81 9.53 6.16
CA LEU A 15 -12.90 10.34 6.70
C LEU A 15 -12.39 11.69 7.22
N GLU A 16 -11.28 11.69 7.96
CA GLU A 16 -10.70 12.91 8.50
C GLU A 16 -10.20 13.82 7.38
N LEU A 17 -9.57 13.24 6.36
CA LEU A 17 -9.20 13.97 5.15
C LEU A 17 -10.44 14.54 4.43
N ALA A 18 -11.55 13.81 4.39
CA ALA A 18 -12.80 14.28 3.80
C ALA A 18 -13.39 15.47 4.55
N LYS A 19 -13.33 15.48 5.89
CA LYS A 19 -13.76 16.60 6.73
C LYS A 19 -12.87 17.82 6.51
N HIS A 20 -11.55 17.65 6.53
CA HIS A 20 -10.60 18.75 6.33
C HIS A 20 -10.71 19.40 4.96
N LEU A 21 -10.98 18.61 3.91
CA LEU A 21 -11.07 19.09 2.53
C LEU A 21 -12.50 19.44 2.09
N ASP A 22 -13.50 19.22 2.95
CA ASP A 22 -14.93 19.22 2.62
C ASP A 22 -15.17 18.57 1.24
N SER A 23 -14.81 17.28 1.11
CA SER A 23 -14.74 16.63 -0.21
C SER A 23 -15.58 15.35 -0.29
N ALA A 24 -16.61 15.40 -1.14
CA ALA A 24 -17.48 14.26 -1.43
C ALA A 24 -16.75 13.04 -1.98
N LEU A 25 -15.59 13.24 -2.63
CA LEU A 25 -14.75 12.15 -3.13
C LEU A 25 -14.13 11.36 -1.99
N TYR A 26 -13.56 12.05 -1.00
CA TYR A 26 -12.93 11.40 0.14
C TYR A 26 -13.97 10.78 1.08
N TYR A 27 -15.17 11.37 1.22
CA TYR A 27 -16.29 10.71 1.88
C TYR A 27 -16.67 9.39 1.17
N ARG A 28 -16.71 9.37 -0.17
CA ARG A 28 -16.93 8.12 -0.94
C ARG A 28 -15.81 7.09 -0.75
N LYS A 29 -14.54 7.52 -0.70
CA LYS A 29 -13.40 6.63 -0.44
C LYS A 29 -13.45 6.05 0.98
N ALA A 30 -13.78 6.87 1.97
CA ALA A 30 -13.96 6.45 3.36
C ALA A 30 -15.10 5.42 3.49
N LYS A 31 -16.25 5.70 2.87
CA LYS A 31 -17.39 4.77 2.77
C LYS A 31 -16.97 3.42 2.19
N LYS A 32 -16.35 3.40 1.01
CA LYS A 32 -15.93 2.16 0.35
C LYS A 32 -14.95 1.34 1.20
N ALA A 33 -14.00 2.01 1.86
CA ALA A 33 -13.05 1.36 2.76
C ALA A 33 -13.75 0.79 4.01
N ALA A 34 -14.76 1.49 4.54
CA ALA A 34 -15.57 1.00 5.65
C ALA A 34 -16.39 -0.25 5.25
N GLU A 35 -17.06 -0.20 4.09
CA GLU A 35 -17.87 -1.32 3.56
C GLU A 35 -17.03 -2.58 3.34
N SER A 36 -15.87 -2.46 2.68
CA SER A 36 -15.01 -3.62 2.42
C SER A 36 -14.52 -4.29 3.71
N ASN A 37 -14.16 -3.51 4.73
CA ASN A 37 -13.74 -4.06 6.02
C ASN A 37 -14.92 -4.64 6.82
N LEU A 38 -16.11 -4.04 6.74
CA LEU A 38 -17.32 -4.60 7.36
C LEU A 38 -17.75 -5.90 6.69
N SER A 39 -17.72 -5.99 5.36
CA SER A 39 -17.99 -7.24 4.64
C SER A 39 -16.99 -8.33 5.00
N PHE A 40 -15.72 -7.96 5.21
CA PHE A 40 -14.70 -8.88 5.69
C PHE A 40 -14.99 -9.35 7.12
N LEU A 41 -15.32 -8.44 8.05
CA LEU A 41 -15.71 -8.81 9.43
C LEU A 41 -16.99 -9.67 9.47
N ALA A 42 -17.93 -9.46 8.55
CA ALA A 42 -19.13 -10.27 8.45
C ALA A 42 -18.86 -11.72 8.00
N SER A 43 -17.66 -12.02 7.47
CA SER A 43 -17.26 -13.39 7.12
C SER A 43 -16.81 -14.23 8.31
N PHE A 44 -16.66 -13.63 9.50
CA PHE A 44 -16.30 -14.34 10.73
C PHE A 44 -17.55 -14.75 11.52
N ASP A 45 -17.59 -16.01 11.96
CA ASP A 45 -18.70 -16.54 12.77
C ASP A 45 -18.78 -15.90 14.17
N ARG A 46 -17.64 -15.49 14.73
CA ARG A 46 -17.54 -14.80 16.02
C ARG A 46 -16.42 -13.77 15.98
N LEU A 47 -16.72 -12.55 16.41
CA LEU A 47 -15.76 -11.48 16.54
C LEU A 47 -15.14 -11.46 17.94
N SER A 48 -13.85 -11.13 18.00
CA SER A 48 -13.18 -10.76 19.25
C SER A 48 -13.65 -9.38 19.73
N LEU A 49 -13.36 -9.04 20.98
CA LEU A 49 -13.67 -7.71 21.54
C LEU A 49 -13.07 -6.57 20.71
N ASP A 50 -11.82 -6.73 20.24
CA ASP A 50 -11.12 -5.74 19.43
C ASP A 50 -11.71 -5.63 18.02
N GLU A 51 -12.18 -6.75 17.45
CA GLU A 51 -12.89 -6.76 16.17
C GLU A 51 -14.27 -6.13 16.27
N GLU A 52 -14.99 -6.31 17.38
CA GLU A 52 -16.28 -5.67 17.61
C GLU A 52 -16.13 -4.15 17.81
N ASP A 53 -15.06 -3.69 18.46
CA ASP A 53 -14.73 -2.26 18.56
C ASP A 53 -14.33 -1.67 17.20
N THR A 54 -13.56 -2.44 16.42
CA THR A 54 -13.21 -2.08 15.03
C THR A 54 -14.46 -1.98 14.15
N LYS A 55 -15.40 -2.93 14.27
CA LYS A 55 -16.68 -2.93 13.58
C LYS A 55 -17.50 -1.69 13.92
N ARG A 56 -17.67 -1.38 15.21
CA ARG A 56 -18.38 -0.17 15.66
C ARG A 56 -17.76 1.10 15.10
N THR A 57 -16.43 1.17 15.05
CA THR A 57 -15.71 2.30 14.46
C THR A 57 -15.99 2.42 12.96
N LEU A 58 -15.98 1.31 12.22
CA LEU A 58 -16.28 1.28 10.79
C LEU A 58 -17.74 1.67 10.49
N GLU A 59 -18.70 1.22 11.30
CA GLU A 59 -20.11 1.60 11.19
C GLU A 59 -20.31 3.11 11.42
N SER A 60 -19.62 3.69 12.41
CA SER A 60 -19.62 5.13 12.64
C SER A 60 -19.05 5.91 11.45
N VAL A 61 -17.92 5.45 10.88
CA VAL A 61 -17.34 6.06 9.67
C VAL A 61 -18.31 6.01 8.49
N LEU A 62 -18.98 4.87 8.31
CA LEU A 62 -19.97 4.68 7.25
C LEU A 62 -21.12 5.67 7.38
N GLN A 63 -21.71 5.77 8.58
CA GLN A 63 -22.84 6.66 8.85
C GLN A 63 -22.49 8.13 8.61
N VAL A 64 -21.32 8.58 9.09
CA VAL A 64 -20.87 9.96 8.90
C VAL A 64 -20.62 10.25 7.42
N ALA A 65 -19.96 9.33 6.70
CA ALA A 65 -19.69 9.50 5.27
C ALA A 65 -20.98 9.56 4.44
N GLU A 66 -21.96 8.69 4.73
CA GLU A 66 -23.25 8.68 4.03
C GLU A 66 -24.05 9.95 4.27
N SER A 67 -24.16 10.39 5.53
CA SER A 67 -24.82 11.63 5.89
C SER A 67 -24.22 12.83 5.14
N LYS A 68 -22.88 12.91 5.07
CA LYS A 68 -22.18 13.99 4.37
C LYS A 68 -22.32 13.92 2.85
N ILE A 69 -22.43 12.73 2.27
CA ILE A 69 -22.73 12.56 0.84
C ILE A 69 -24.17 13.01 0.56
N LEU A 70 -25.13 12.67 1.43
CA LEU A 70 -26.56 12.96 1.25
C LEU A 70 -26.89 14.44 1.44
N LEU A 71 -26.29 15.09 2.44
CA LEU A 71 -26.52 16.52 2.75
C LEU A 71 -25.95 17.47 1.70
N GLY A 72 -25.17 16.97 0.74
CA GLY A 72 -24.50 17.79 -0.26
C GLY A 72 -23.30 18.50 0.35
N VAL A 73 -22.11 18.13 -0.09
CA VAL A 73 -20.86 18.76 0.32
C VAL A 73 -20.80 20.17 -0.29
N THR A 74 -20.59 21.19 0.55
CA THR A 74 -20.51 22.60 0.14
C THR A 74 -19.23 22.95 -0.63
N GLY A 75 -18.17 22.17 -0.44
CA GLY A 75 -16.88 22.31 -1.11
C GLY A 75 -16.81 21.64 -2.49
N LYS A 76 -16.78 22.44 -3.55
CA LYS A 76 -16.23 22.03 -4.85
C LYS A 76 -14.70 21.96 -4.74
N ILE A 77 -14.16 20.91 -4.13
CA ILE A 77 -12.75 20.55 -4.30
C ILE A 77 -12.70 19.12 -4.84
N SER A 78 -12.65 19.06 -6.16
CA SER A 78 -12.14 17.89 -6.88
C SER A 78 -10.72 17.61 -6.40
N GLU A 79 -10.41 16.31 -6.27
CA GLU A 79 -9.09 15.71 -6.02
C GLU A 79 -7.92 16.72 -6.20
N PRO A 80 -7.03 16.95 -5.21
CA PRO A 80 -5.71 17.41 -5.56
C PRO A 80 -5.13 16.25 -6.36
N ASN A 81 -5.27 16.34 -7.68
CA ASN A 81 -4.53 15.52 -8.60
C ASN A 81 -3.10 15.59 -8.09
N VAL A 82 -2.56 14.48 -7.58
CA VAL A 82 -1.12 14.26 -7.65
C VAL A 82 -0.84 13.98 -9.13
N ARG A 83 -1.09 15.01 -9.95
CA ARG A 83 -0.43 15.23 -11.21
C ARG A 83 0.82 15.98 -10.81
N GLU A 84 1.96 15.51 -11.27
CA GLU A 84 3.09 16.41 -11.51
C GLU A 84 2.51 17.71 -12.07
N ALA A 85 2.71 18.80 -11.33
CA ALA A 85 2.10 20.11 -11.55
C ALA A 85 1.55 20.27 -12.97
N GLU A 86 0.25 20.04 -13.13
CA GLU A 86 -0.37 20.22 -14.42
C GLU A 86 -0.42 21.73 -14.64
N ASN A 87 0.57 22.20 -15.41
CA ASN A 87 0.76 23.60 -15.76
C ASN A 87 -0.60 24.23 -16.03
N VAL A 88 -0.89 25.32 -15.33
CA VAL A 88 -2.02 26.23 -15.57
C VAL A 88 -2.24 26.33 -17.08
N ARG A 89 -3.22 25.59 -17.61
CA ARG A 89 -3.55 25.58 -19.04
C ARG A 89 -4.47 26.75 -19.33
N VAL A 90 -3.91 27.95 -19.31
CA VAL A 90 -4.24 28.99 -20.30
C VAL A 90 -2.96 29.78 -20.56
N VAL A 91 -1.97 29.14 -21.17
CA VAL A 91 -0.98 29.86 -21.96
C VAL A 91 -1.07 29.22 -23.34
N ASP A 92 -1.48 30.03 -24.32
CA ASP A 92 -1.47 29.70 -25.74
C ASP A 92 -0.28 28.76 -26.04
N ALA A 93 -0.54 27.60 -26.66
CA ALA A 93 0.47 26.57 -26.91
C ALA A 93 1.68 27.14 -27.67
N VAL A 94 1.49 28.20 -28.45
CA VAL A 94 2.54 28.97 -29.11
C VAL A 94 3.38 29.77 -28.09
N ALA A 95 2.74 30.48 -27.16
CA ALA A 95 3.39 31.21 -26.10
C ALA A 95 4.15 30.28 -25.13
N GLY A 96 3.60 29.10 -24.80
CA GLY A 96 4.26 28.10 -23.97
C GLY A 96 5.53 27.52 -24.61
N LYS A 97 5.50 27.25 -25.92
CA LYS A 97 6.71 26.84 -26.67
C LYS A 97 7.73 27.97 -26.74
N ARG A 98 7.31 29.21 -27.01
CA ARG A 98 8.18 30.38 -27.06
C ARG A 98 8.86 30.65 -25.72
N LEU A 99 8.13 30.52 -24.61
CA LEU A 99 8.65 30.70 -23.26
C LEU A 99 9.66 29.61 -22.89
N LYS A 100 9.42 28.35 -23.28
CA LYS A 100 10.39 27.26 -23.09
C LYS A 100 11.69 27.51 -23.86
N SER A 101 11.61 27.92 -25.12
CA SER A 101 12.81 28.24 -25.93
C SER A 101 13.55 29.45 -25.37
N TYR A 102 12.83 30.49 -24.93
CA TYR A 102 13.41 31.65 -24.27
C TYR A 102 14.12 31.27 -22.96
N TRP A 103 13.46 30.49 -22.11
CA TRP A 103 14.05 29.98 -20.86
C TRP A 103 15.28 29.12 -21.13
N ALA A 104 15.24 28.23 -22.13
CA ALA A 104 16.39 27.40 -22.50
C ALA A 104 17.61 28.25 -22.91
N GLY A 105 17.37 29.32 -23.69
CA GLY A 105 18.41 30.25 -24.13
C GLY A 105 18.94 31.22 -23.05
N MET A 106 18.27 31.37 -21.90
CA MET A 106 18.78 32.23 -20.82
C MET A 106 19.99 31.61 -20.11
N GLY A 107 21.01 32.44 -19.85
CA GLY A 107 22.13 32.12 -18.98
C GLY A 107 21.69 31.92 -17.52
N ALA A 108 22.55 31.25 -16.73
CA ALA A 108 22.26 30.94 -15.34
C ALA A 108 21.96 32.18 -14.48
N GLU A 109 22.70 33.27 -14.69
CA GLU A 109 22.50 34.50 -13.92
C GLU A 109 21.18 35.20 -14.27
N SER A 110 20.78 35.17 -15.54
CA SER A 110 19.49 35.72 -15.99
C SER A 110 18.33 34.89 -15.44
N LYS A 111 18.46 33.55 -15.42
CA LYS A 111 17.49 32.66 -14.74
C LYS A 111 17.38 32.98 -13.25
N LYS A 112 18.51 33.17 -12.58
CA LYS A 112 18.55 33.52 -11.16
C LYS A 112 17.90 34.87 -10.87
N LYS A 113 18.16 35.90 -11.70
CA LYS A 113 17.52 37.21 -11.60
C LYS A 113 16.02 37.13 -11.84
N PHE A 114 15.58 36.32 -12.80
CA PHE A 114 14.16 36.10 -13.08
C PHE A 114 13.41 35.42 -11.92
N LEU A 115 14.08 34.50 -11.20
CA LEU A 115 13.52 33.83 -10.01
C LEU A 115 13.64 34.66 -8.72
N ARG A 116 14.28 35.83 -8.77
CA ARG A 116 14.42 36.71 -7.62
C ARG A 116 13.14 37.49 -7.45
N VAL A 117 12.38 37.14 -6.41
CA VAL A 117 11.21 37.90 -5.98
C VAL A 117 11.56 38.69 -4.72
N SER A 118 11.01 39.88 -4.56
CA SER A 118 11.20 40.61 -3.30
C SER A 118 10.31 40.02 -2.21
N ILE A 119 10.83 39.98 -0.98
CA ILE A 119 10.03 39.51 0.16
C ILE A 119 8.81 40.41 0.34
N ALA A 120 8.96 41.73 0.17
CA ALA A 120 7.87 42.69 0.31
C ALA A 120 6.73 42.46 -0.71
N GLU A 121 7.04 42.24 -1.99
CA GLU A 121 6.01 41.93 -3.00
C GLU A 121 5.30 40.62 -2.69
N LEU A 122 6.05 39.59 -2.25
CA LEU A 122 5.45 38.30 -1.92
C LEU A 122 4.61 38.37 -0.64
N THR A 123 5.04 39.13 0.37
CA THR A 123 4.26 39.41 1.58
C THR A 123 2.94 40.10 1.22
N SER A 124 2.98 41.18 0.45
CA SER A 124 1.77 41.90 0.02
C SER A 124 0.82 41.02 -0.80
N TYR A 125 1.36 40.15 -1.66
CA TYR A 125 0.57 39.17 -2.40
C TYR A 125 -0.13 38.15 -1.48
N VAL A 126 0.58 37.64 -0.46
CA VAL A 126 0.03 36.69 0.50
C VAL A 126 -1.05 37.35 1.36
N GLU A 127 -0.79 38.55 1.88
CA GLU A 127 -1.78 39.37 2.61
C GLU A 127 -3.05 39.59 1.77
N GLY A 128 -2.88 39.94 0.49
CA GLY A 128 -4.01 40.19 -0.41
C GLY A 128 -4.87 38.95 -0.69
N LEU A 129 -4.28 37.76 -0.70
CA LEU A 129 -5.01 36.51 -0.97
C LEU A 129 -5.59 35.84 0.27
N PHE A 130 -4.86 35.87 1.37
CA PHE A 130 -5.12 35.05 2.55
C PHE A 130 -5.41 35.89 3.80
N GLY A 131 -5.37 37.21 3.70
CA GLY A 131 -5.60 38.13 4.81
C GLY A 131 -4.58 37.95 5.94
N ARG A 132 -5.01 38.28 7.16
CA ARG A 132 -4.15 38.28 8.36
C ARG A 132 -3.60 36.89 8.72
N GLU A 133 -4.40 35.83 8.56
CA GLU A 133 -3.96 34.46 8.85
C GLU A 133 -2.81 34.04 7.92
N GLY A 134 -2.88 34.41 6.64
CA GLY A 134 -1.80 34.17 5.70
C GLY A 134 -0.55 34.98 5.99
N GLU A 135 -0.68 36.22 6.47
CA GLU A 135 0.43 37.07 6.90
C GLU A 135 1.19 36.45 8.08
N GLU A 136 0.46 36.00 9.11
CA GLU A 136 1.03 35.37 10.30
C GLU A 136 1.79 34.07 9.95
N GLU A 137 1.19 33.20 9.14
CA GLU A 137 1.83 31.98 8.64
C GLU A 137 3.05 32.29 7.77
N TRP A 138 2.97 33.34 6.93
CA TRP A 138 4.07 33.78 6.08
C TRP A 138 5.25 34.30 6.88
N GLU A 139 5.01 35.10 7.93
CA GLU A 139 6.07 35.60 8.79
C GLU A 139 6.74 34.44 9.55
N GLN A 140 5.97 33.44 10.00
CA GLN A 140 6.54 32.21 10.58
C GLN A 140 7.44 31.45 9.58
N VAL A 141 7.03 31.38 8.30
CA VAL A 141 7.83 30.77 7.24
C VAL A 141 9.12 31.58 7.01
N LEU A 142 9.05 32.90 6.93
CA LEU A 142 10.20 33.78 6.78
C LEU A 142 11.18 33.64 7.94
N ASP A 143 10.68 33.66 9.18
CA ASP A 143 11.51 33.48 10.36
C ASP A 143 12.19 32.11 10.39
N SER A 144 11.46 31.06 10.03
CA SER A 144 12.00 29.71 9.90
C SER A 144 13.10 29.66 8.83
N ALA A 145 12.87 30.27 7.67
CA ALA A 145 13.84 30.32 6.58
C ALA A 145 15.09 31.15 6.95
N ARG A 146 14.92 32.28 7.65
CA ARG A 146 16.03 33.12 8.15
C ARG A 146 16.90 32.38 9.16
N ARG A 147 16.28 31.64 10.09
CA ARG A 147 16.95 30.82 11.12
C ARG A 147 17.66 29.61 10.54
N ASN A 148 16.97 28.83 9.69
CA ASN A 148 17.47 27.54 9.21
C ASN A 148 18.23 27.62 7.87
N LYS A 149 18.23 28.80 7.23
CA LYS A 149 18.78 29.04 5.88
C LYS A 149 18.21 28.07 4.82
N LYS A 150 17.00 27.55 5.06
CA LYS A 150 16.33 26.52 4.25
C LYS A 150 14.83 26.77 4.23
N TRP A 151 14.24 26.64 3.04
CA TRP A 151 12.81 26.81 2.79
C TRP A 151 12.00 25.51 2.86
N ARG A 152 12.69 24.36 2.85
CA ARG A 152 12.06 23.03 2.86
C ARG A 152 12.50 22.26 4.08
N PHE A 153 11.54 21.61 4.72
CA PHE A 153 11.78 20.66 5.80
C PHE A 153 10.89 19.43 5.61
N TRP A 154 11.30 18.35 6.25
CA TRP A 154 10.54 17.13 6.39
C TRP A 154 9.80 17.19 7.72
N MET A 155 8.52 16.87 7.76
CA MET A 155 7.75 16.79 9.00
C MET A 155 7.39 15.34 9.27
N CYS A 156 7.67 14.85 10.47
CA CYS A 156 7.08 13.60 10.91
C CYS A 156 5.61 13.85 11.23
N ARG A 157 4.69 13.17 10.55
CA ARG A 157 3.26 13.34 10.80
C ARG A 157 2.79 12.72 12.12
N THR A 158 3.55 11.76 12.66
CA THR A 158 3.19 11.07 13.90
C THR A 158 3.47 11.93 15.14
N CYS A 159 4.55 12.73 15.11
CA CYS A 159 4.98 13.53 16.26
C CYS A 159 5.14 15.03 15.94
N SER A 160 4.78 15.45 14.72
CA SER A 160 4.88 16.82 14.21
C SER A 160 6.28 17.46 14.28
N LEU A 161 7.33 16.67 14.50
CA LEU A 161 8.72 17.15 14.52
C LEU A 161 9.20 17.52 13.11
N LYS A 162 9.88 18.67 13.00
CA LYS A 162 10.43 19.21 11.75
C LYS A 162 11.93 18.88 11.62
N PHE A 163 12.35 18.46 10.43
CA PHE A 163 13.72 18.05 10.12
C PHE A 163 14.20 18.68 8.81
N PHE A 164 15.29 19.43 8.85
CA PHE A 164 15.85 20.10 7.67
C PHE A 164 16.86 19.24 6.88
N HIS A 165 17.11 18.01 7.33
CA HIS A 165 18.03 17.07 6.69
C HIS A 165 17.37 15.69 6.60
N HIS A 166 17.33 15.15 5.39
CA HIS A 166 16.73 13.83 5.11
C HIS A 166 17.30 12.72 6.02
N LYS A 167 18.62 12.70 6.24
CA LYS A 167 19.26 11.68 7.11
C LYS A 167 18.75 11.75 8.55
N LYS A 168 18.55 12.96 9.11
CA LYS A 168 18.01 13.12 10.46
C LYS A 168 16.55 12.69 10.53
N PHE A 169 15.77 13.00 9.50
CA PHE A 169 14.38 12.55 9.39
C PHE A 169 14.27 11.03 9.31
N LYS A 170 15.07 10.40 8.43
CA LYS A 170 15.14 8.93 8.29
C LYS A 170 15.52 8.26 9.61
N ASN A 171 16.59 8.73 10.25
CA ASN A 171 17.00 8.20 11.55
C ASN A 171 15.91 8.36 12.62
N HIS A 172 15.18 9.49 12.62
CA HIS A 172 14.05 9.68 13.51
C HIS A 172 12.93 8.67 13.24
N LEU A 173 12.55 8.45 11.97
CA LEU A 173 11.56 7.43 11.64
C LEU A 173 12.02 6.05 12.12
N GLU A 174 13.28 5.69 11.89
CA GLU A 174 13.85 4.41 12.30
C GLU A 174 13.91 4.25 13.83
N GLN A 175 14.32 5.28 14.56
CA GLN A 175 14.55 5.20 16.01
C GLN A 175 13.30 5.45 16.85
N ALA A 176 12.42 6.36 16.43
CA ALA A 176 11.25 6.74 17.21
C ALA A 176 9.99 5.97 16.81
N HIS A 177 9.90 5.55 15.53
CA HIS A 177 8.71 4.89 14.99
C HIS A 177 8.98 3.43 14.59
N ALA A 178 10.15 3.13 14.01
CA ALA A 178 10.51 1.74 13.69
C ALA A 178 11.10 0.99 14.88
N ALA A 179 11.57 1.65 15.96
CA ALA A 179 12.00 0.95 17.17
C ALA A 179 10.86 0.21 17.90
N LYS A 180 9.59 0.59 17.68
CA LYS A 180 8.42 -0.21 18.10
C LYS A 180 8.25 -1.47 17.25
N PHE A 181 8.71 -1.46 16.00
CA PHE A 181 8.77 -2.63 15.13
C PHE A 181 10.20 -3.22 15.14
N LYS A 182 10.57 -3.84 16.26
CA LYS A 182 11.64 -4.84 16.24
C LYS A 182 11.02 -6.15 15.73
N PRO A 183 11.42 -6.70 14.57
CA PRO A 183 11.16 -8.09 14.27
C PRO A 183 11.99 -8.91 15.26
N SER A 184 11.47 -9.12 16.47
CA SER A 184 12.18 -9.78 17.56
C SER A 184 12.30 -11.29 17.34
N THR A 185 11.61 -11.82 16.34
CA THR A 185 11.64 -13.23 15.99
C THR A 185 11.61 -13.41 14.48
N THR A 186 12.24 -14.50 14.01
CA THR A 186 12.14 -15.01 12.63
C THR A 186 10.69 -15.27 12.19
N LYS A 187 9.69 -15.19 13.07
CA LYS A 187 8.26 -15.23 12.75
C LYS A 187 7.73 -13.95 12.10
N HIS A 188 8.36 -12.80 12.34
CA HIS A 188 7.92 -11.49 11.79
C HIS A 188 8.65 -11.13 10.49
N MET A 189 9.56 -11.97 10.04
CA MET A 189 10.20 -11.84 8.74
C MET A 189 9.55 -12.83 7.80
N ALA A 190 9.29 -12.41 6.56
CA ALA A 190 8.96 -13.32 5.47
C ALA A 190 10.11 -14.32 5.33
N GLN A 191 9.95 -15.51 5.92
CA GLN A 191 10.91 -16.60 5.76
C GLN A 191 10.86 -17.02 4.30
N ARG A 192 12.02 -17.07 3.65
CA ARG A 192 12.09 -17.62 2.31
C ARG A 192 11.74 -19.10 2.37
N VAL A 193 11.06 -19.55 1.33
CA VAL A 193 10.85 -20.96 1.07
C VAL A 193 12.20 -21.68 1.10
N ASP A 194 12.26 -22.81 1.81
CA ASP A 194 13.49 -23.61 1.96
C ASP A 194 13.96 -24.21 0.63
N GLU A 195 15.20 -24.71 0.60
CA GLU A 195 15.82 -25.23 -0.63
C GLU A 195 15.12 -26.49 -1.17
N VAL A 196 14.40 -27.25 -0.32
CA VAL A 196 13.65 -28.44 -0.73
C VAL A 196 12.43 -28.02 -1.55
N TRP A 197 11.65 -27.07 -1.04
CA TRP A 197 10.52 -26.49 -1.76
C TRP A 197 10.96 -25.68 -2.97
N ALA A 198 12.09 -24.98 -2.89
CA ALA A 198 12.70 -24.33 -4.05
C ALA A 198 12.98 -25.35 -5.17
N GLY A 199 13.49 -26.53 -4.80
CA GLY A 199 13.66 -27.67 -5.71
C GLY A 199 12.34 -28.17 -6.29
N MET A 200 11.28 -28.30 -5.47
CA MET A 200 9.95 -28.70 -5.95
C MET A 200 9.37 -27.73 -7.00
N LEU A 201 9.61 -26.42 -6.83
CA LEU A 201 9.13 -25.37 -7.74
C LEU A 201 9.96 -25.26 -9.02
N SER A 202 11.28 -25.41 -8.91
CA SER A 202 12.23 -25.19 -10.00
C SER A 202 12.64 -26.47 -10.76
N SER A 203 12.30 -27.66 -10.26
CA SER A 203 12.58 -28.89 -10.98
C SER A 203 11.64 -29.03 -12.18
N ALA A 204 12.19 -28.87 -13.39
CA ALA A 204 11.53 -29.20 -14.64
C ALA A 204 11.13 -30.70 -14.76
N ALA A 205 11.58 -31.54 -13.81
CA ALA A 205 11.28 -32.97 -13.74
C ALA A 205 9.94 -33.28 -13.06
N ALA A 206 9.32 -32.33 -12.35
CA ALA A 206 7.98 -32.49 -11.84
C ALA A 206 7.01 -31.92 -12.87
N GLU A 207 6.44 -32.78 -13.70
CA GLU A 207 5.25 -32.40 -14.45
C GLU A 207 4.15 -32.14 -13.42
N TRP A 208 3.75 -30.89 -13.24
CA TRP A 208 2.64 -30.49 -12.37
C TRP A 208 1.34 -31.02 -12.97
N GLU A 209 1.12 -32.32 -12.75
CA GLU A 209 0.04 -33.08 -13.33
C GLU A 209 -1.12 -33.26 -12.34
N PRO A 210 -2.36 -33.23 -12.84
CA PRO A 210 -3.51 -33.39 -11.98
C PRO A 210 -3.53 -34.82 -11.46
N VAL A 211 -3.59 -34.99 -10.15
CA VAL A 211 -3.74 -36.29 -9.51
C VAL A 211 -5.19 -36.74 -9.62
N ASP A 212 -5.40 -38.03 -9.92
CA ASP A 212 -6.70 -38.67 -9.79
C ASP A 212 -7.00 -38.86 -8.30
N THR A 213 -7.89 -38.05 -7.77
CA THR A 213 -8.20 -38.02 -6.35
C THR A 213 -8.88 -39.30 -5.86
N VAL A 214 -9.63 -39.98 -6.73
CA VAL A 214 -10.31 -41.24 -6.37
C VAL A 214 -9.29 -42.37 -6.31
N ALA A 215 -8.51 -42.54 -7.38
CA ALA A 215 -7.47 -43.56 -7.43
C ALA A 215 -6.37 -43.31 -6.37
N ALA A 216 -6.05 -42.05 -6.09
CA ALA A 216 -5.09 -41.69 -5.04
C ALA A 216 -5.62 -42.06 -3.65
N GLY A 217 -6.91 -41.83 -3.38
CA GLY A 217 -7.55 -42.23 -2.13
C GLY A 217 -7.49 -43.74 -1.90
N GLU A 218 -7.77 -44.53 -2.93
CA GLU A 218 -7.65 -45.99 -2.89
C GLU A 218 -6.20 -46.44 -2.69
N MET A 219 -5.25 -45.84 -3.42
CA MET A 219 -3.83 -46.17 -3.29
C MET A 219 -3.28 -45.89 -1.88
N ILE A 220 -3.65 -44.76 -1.28
CA ILE A 220 -3.27 -44.42 0.10
C ILE A 220 -3.81 -45.49 1.06
N LYS A 221 -5.08 -45.87 0.92
CA LYS A 221 -5.71 -46.89 1.75
C LYS A 221 -5.00 -48.24 1.63
N THR A 222 -4.77 -48.73 0.41
CA THR A 222 -4.08 -50.00 0.18
C THR A 222 -2.64 -49.99 0.66
N ARG A 223 -1.90 -48.88 0.50
CA ARG A 223 -0.51 -48.80 1.00
C ARG A 223 -0.44 -48.74 2.52
N LEU A 224 -1.40 -48.09 3.19
CA LEU A 224 -1.51 -48.11 4.65
C LEU A 224 -1.76 -49.53 5.16
N GLU A 225 -2.66 -50.28 4.53
CA GLU A 225 -2.95 -51.69 4.85
C GLU A 225 -1.73 -52.59 4.68
N LEU A 226 -0.88 -52.30 3.68
CA LEU A 226 0.35 -53.05 3.37
C LEU A 226 1.61 -52.50 4.06
N VAL A 227 1.50 -51.44 4.87
CA VAL A 227 2.63 -50.73 5.51
C VAL A 227 3.74 -50.36 4.51
N LYS A 228 3.37 -49.99 3.27
CA LYS A 228 4.32 -49.58 2.23
C LYS A 228 4.49 -48.07 2.24
N ALA A 229 5.73 -47.60 2.42
CA ALA A 229 6.05 -46.19 2.34
C ALA A 229 6.00 -45.66 0.89
N PHE A 230 5.73 -44.38 0.73
CA PHE A 230 5.90 -43.68 -0.55
C PHE A 230 7.37 -43.29 -0.74
N VAL A 231 7.87 -43.47 -1.97
CA VAL A 231 9.19 -42.99 -2.35
C VAL A 231 9.02 -41.55 -2.86
N TYR A 232 9.80 -40.63 -2.28
CA TYR A 232 9.80 -39.23 -2.65
C TYR A 232 11.16 -38.82 -3.22
N GLU A 233 11.17 -38.22 -4.40
CA GLU A 233 12.33 -37.62 -5.04
C GLU A 233 12.09 -36.10 -5.14
N ASN A 234 12.97 -35.30 -4.54
CA ASN A 234 12.84 -33.84 -4.52
C ASN A 234 11.45 -33.35 -4.05
N GLY A 235 10.82 -34.07 -3.13
CA GLY A 235 9.49 -33.74 -2.61
C GLY A 235 8.29 -34.31 -3.37
N TRP A 236 8.52 -34.96 -4.51
CA TRP A 236 7.46 -35.54 -5.36
C TRP A 236 7.50 -37.06 -5.33
N SER A 237 6.35 -37.71 -5.39
CA SER A 237 6.27 -39.16 -5.63
C SER A 237 5.79 -39.42 -7.05
N ARG A 238 6.49 -40.29 -7.78
CA ARG A 238 6.05 -40.75 -9.11
C ARG A 238 4.94 -41.80 -9.05
N ASP A 239 4.62 -42.24 -7.84
CA ASP A 239 3.61 -43.27 -7.60
C ASP A 239 2.19 -42.72 -7.68
N TRP A 240 2.00 -41.39 -7.68
CA TRP A 240 0.66 -40.79 -7.69
C TRP A 240 -0.08 -41.10 -8.99
N PRO A 241 -1.36 -41.54 -8.92
CA PRO A 241 -2.15 -41.79 -10.11
C PRO A 241 -2.56 -40.44 -10.72
N LEU A 242 -2.39 -40.30 -12.03
CA LEU A 242 -2.66 -39.06 -12.74
C LEU A 242 -4.03 -39.09 -13.42
N ALA A 243 -4.72 -37.95 -13.39
CA ALA A 243 -5.98 -37.73 -14.08
C ALA A 243 -5.74 -37.20 -15.51
N ALA A 244 -6.59 -37.59 -16.45
CA ALA A 244 -6.64 -36.99 -17.78
C ALA A 244 -7.49 -35.70 -17.78
N ASP A 245 -7.09 -34.69 -17.01
CA ASP A 245 -7.80 -33.41 -16.87
C ASP A 245 -6.97 -32.25 -17.48
N GLY A 246 -7.31 -31.85 -18.71
CA GLY A 246 -6.58 -30.81 -19.44
C GLY A 246 -6.71 -29.40 -18.83
N GLU A 247 -7.87 -29.06 -18.30
CA GLU A 247 -8.11 -27.74 -17.68
C GLU A 247 -7.37 -27.62 -16.36
N ARG A 248 -7.43 -28.65 -15.51
CA ARG A 248 -6.68 -28.69 -14.25
C ARG A 248 -5.17 -28.65 -14.49
N ARG A 249 -4.68 -29.37 -15.51
CA ARG A 249 -3.28 -29.31 -15.93
C ARG A 249 -2.85 -27.90 -16.33
N LYS A 250 -3.68 -27.18 -17.10
CA LYS A 250 -3.41 -25.80 -17.50
C LYS A 250 -3.34 -24.86 -16.29
N LEU A 251 -4.28 -25.00 -15.35
CA LEU A 251 -4.30 -24.22 -14.12
C LEU A 251 -3.07 -24.49 -13.25
N LEU A 252 -2.71 -25.76 -13.06
CA LEU A 252 -1.52 -26.17 -12.30
C LEU A 252 -0.23 -25.56 -12.88
N LYS A 253 -0.09 -25.55 -14.21
CA LYS A 253 1.03 -24.88 -14.89
C LYS A 253 1.07 -23.37 -14.65
N GLN A 254 -0.09 -22.70 -14.63
CA GLN A 254 -0.16 -21.26 -14.33
C GLN A 254 0.25 -20.96 -12.87
N ILE A 255 -0.21 -21.78 -11.93
CA ILE A 255 0.16 -21.69 -10.52
C ILE A 255 1.68 -21.90 -10.35
N GLN A 256 2.24 -22.93 -10.99
CA GLN A 256 3.67 -23.20 -10.98
C GLN A 256 4.48 -22.00 -11.47
N LEU A 257 4.12 -21.42 -12.62
CA LEU A 257 4.81 -20.25 -13.19
C LEU A 257 4.76 -19.05 -12.25
N LEU A 258 3.61 -18.81 -11.62
CA LEU A 258 3.47 -17.72 -10.65
C LEU A 258 4.38 -17.94 -9.44
N LEU A 259 4.42 -19.16 -8.88
CA LEU A 259 5.26 -19.48 -7.74
C LEU A 259 6.76 -19.37 -8.05
N VAL A 260 7.18 -19.79 -9.25
CA VAL A 260 8.56 -19.61 -9.72
C VAL A 260 8.90 -18.12 -9.82
N LEU A 261 8.02 -17.30 -10.40
CA LEU A 261 8.23 -15.85 -10.49
C LEU A 261 8.36 -15.21 -9.09
N LEU A 262 7.48 -15.57 -8.16
CA LEU A 262 7.53 -15.07 -6.78
C LEU A 262 8.83 -15.48 -6.08
N ARG A 263 9.34 -16.68 -6.35
CA ARG A 263 10.63 -17.16 -5.83
C ARG A 263 11.80 -16.35 -6.41
N GLU A 264 11.88 -16.20 -7.73
CA GLU A 264 12.95 -15.46 -8.41
C GLU A 264 13.03 -14.00 -7.94
N ARG A 265 11.86 -13.38 -7.69
CA ARG A 265 11.74 -12.03 -7.16
C ARG A 265 12.02 -11.93 -5.65
N LYS A 266 12.31 -13.06 -4.97
CA LYS A 266 12.57 -13.16 -3.53
C LYS A 266 11.42 -12.66 -2.66
N ILE A 267 10.18 -12.83 -3.14
CA ILE A 267 8.94 -12.39 -2.47
C ILE A 267 8.07 -13.55 -2.00
N LEU A 268 8.36 -14.79 -2.42
CA LEU A 268 7.66 -15.98 -1.94
C LEU A 268 8.05 -16.29 -0.49
N SER A 269 7.13 -16.03 0.44
CA SER A 269 7.31 -16.31 1.87
C SER A 269 6.70 -17.65 2.27
N CYS A 270 7.24 -18.29 3.32
CA CYS A 270 6.65 -19.48 3.93
C CYS A 270 5.20 -19.26 4.36
N GLY A 271 4.83 -18.05 4.79
CA GLY A 271 3.45 -17.73 5.15
C GLY A 271 2.49 -17.81 3.96
N VAL A 272 2.91 -17.35 2.77
CA VAL A 272 2.11 -17.49 1.53
C VAL A 272 1.99 -18.96 1.14
N ARG A 273 3.08 -19.74 1.25
CA ARG A 273 3.05 -21.20 1.05
C ARG A 273 2.06 -21.88 2.00
N ASP A 274 2.17 -21.64 3.30
CA ASP A 274 1.35 -22.28 4.33
C ASP A 274 -0.13 -21.95 4.13
N TRP A 275 -0.42 -20.69 3.78
CA TRP A 275 -1.77 -20.26 3.43
C TRP A 275 -2.31 -20.98 2.19
N MET A 276 -1.51 -21.15 1.13
CA MET A 276 -1.90 -21.92 -0.05
C MET A 276 -2.16 -23.40 0.27
N MET A 277 -1.37 -24.00 1.15
CA MET A 277 -1.57 -25.40 1.57
C MET A 277 -2.86 -25.58 2.37
N LEU A 278 -3.21 -24.62 3.23
CA LEU A 278 -4.45 -24.67 4.03
C LEU A 278 -5.71 -24.54 3.16
N PHE A 279 -5.64 -23.75 2.08
CA PHE A 279 -6.78 -23.53 1.19
C PHE A 279 -7.14 -24.73 0.30
N VAL A 280 -6.23 -25.70 0.14
CA VAL A 280 -6.43 -26.89 -0.71
C VAL A 280 -6.91 -28.11 0.10
N ILE A 281 -6.89 -28.03 1.43
CA ILE A 281 -7.27 -29.12 2.35
C ILE A 281 -8.69 -28.93 2.93
N MET A 282 -9.34 -27.78 2.70
CA MET A 282 -10.77 -27.55 2.96
C MET A 282 -11.60 -27.71 1.70
#